data_AF-A0A961SLI7-F1
#
_entry.id   AF-A0A961SLI7-F1
#
_cell.length_a   1.000
_cell.length_b   1.000
_cell.length_c   1.000
_cell.angle_alpha   90.00
_cell.angle_beta   90.00
_cell.angle_gamma   90.00
#
_symmetry.space_group_name_H-M   'P 1'
#
loop_
_entity.id
_entity.type
_entity.pdbx_description
1 polymer ?
#
loop_
_entity_poly.entity_id
_entity_poly.type
_entity_poly.pdbx_seq_one_letter_code
_entity_poly.pdbx_strand_id
1 'polypeptide(L)'
;MRDIRGDLQDRANFLEEQISAARIQFEKRMERFAREHEAKISDLQAELEAVTMLMEREYRRIMSAPVVEDERSRPSARPAQEEQRPAATAAAYHEAEAADEEPEARPVRESYRESAEVERTRPATAAEEESPVRRAPEPDYASRTASREDEDYRRPAAAEARPHRPIPLEQPAPESRPAAPQIYGRPAAQASESRQEPERRPEAERRQGPSPAQQPPLADFLIRKLGEAGAMTLDDLCGVAIREGYFAEGDNPDRTVHMTLMNVVKAGFIRQLPNGTFAPATVMDTIRLRRAI
;
A
#
# COMPACT_ATOMS: atom_id res chain seq x y z
N MET A 1 -41.58 33.53 -16.31
CA MET A 1 -40.12 33.41 -16.08
C MET A 1 -39.91 32.47 -14.91
N ARG A 2 -38.95 31.54 -14.99
CA ARG A 2 -38.65 30.60 -13.90
C ARG A 2 -37.87 31.34 -12.80
N ASP A 3 -38.17 31.08 -11.53
CA ASP A 3 -37.46 31.72 -10.41
C ASP A 3 -36.08 31.08 -10.20
N ILE A 4 -35.05 31.68 -10.80
CA ILE A 4 -33.66 31.23 -10.69
C ILE A 4 -33.12 31.32 -9.25
N ARG A 5 -33.77 32.07 -8.35
CA ARG A 5 -33.33 32.19 -6.95
C ARG A 5 -33.59 30.90 -6.20
N GLY A 6 -34.75 30.27 -6.42
CA GLY A 6 -35.07 28.96 -5.84
C GLY A 6 -34.09 27.88 -6.29
N ASP A 7 -33.86 27.78 -7.60
CA ASP A 7 -32.94 26.79 -8.18
C ASP A 7 -31.50 26.94 -7.63
N LEU A 8 -31.04 28.18 -7.42
CA LEU A 8 -29.72 28.45 -6.85
C LEU A 8 -29.64 28.09 -5.35
N GLN A 9 -30.71 28.35 -4.59
CA GLN A 9 -30.77 27.97 -3.18
C GLN A 9 -30.77 26.45 -3.00
N ASP A 10 -31.56 25.73 -3.80
CA ASP A 10 -31.60 24.26 -3.76
C ASP A 10 -30.23 23.66 -4.09
N ARG A 11 -29.53 24.23 -5.07
CA ARG A 11 -28.16 23.81 -5.42
C ARG A 11 -27.17 24.12 -4.30
N ALA A 12 -27.28 25.26 -3.62
CA ALA A 12 -26.44 25.58 -2.48
C ALA A 12 -26.64 24.58 -1.34
N ASN A 13 -27.89 24.30 -0.98
CA ASN A 13 -28.24 23.32 0.05
C ASN A 13 -27.70 21.92 -0.30
N PHE A 14 -27.84 21.49 -1.56
CA PHE A 14 -27.32 20.20 -2.02
C PHE A 14 -25.78 20.10 -1.95
N LEU A 15 -25.08 21.20 -2.25
CA LEU A 15 -23.62 21.25 -2.12
C LEU A 15 -23.18 21.24 -0.65
N GLU A 16 -23.89 21.95 0.24
CA GLU A 16 -23.65 21.91 1.68
C GLU A 16 -23.83 20.49 2.23
N GLU A 17 -24.89 19.79 1.82
CA GLU A 17 -25.13 18.39 2.17
C GLU A 17 -23.98 17.49 1.69
N GLN A 18 -23.53 17.63 0.44
CA GLN A 18 -22.38 16.85 -0.07
C GLN A 18 -21.09 17.13 0.70
N ILE A 19 -20.81 18.40 1.01
CA ILE A 19 -19.63 18.79 1.82
C ILE A 19 -19.73 18.16 3.21
N SER A 20 -20.89 18.22 3.85
CA SER A 20 -21.12 17.63 5.17
C SER A 20 -20.94 16.11 5.15
N ALA A 21 -21.50 15.43 4.15
CA ALA A 21 -21.39 13.98 3.99
C ALA A 21 -19.92 13.55 3.76
N ALA A 22 -19.18 14.30 2.93
CA ALA A 22 -17.76 14.04 2.70
C ALA A 22 -16.92 14.23 3.98
N ARG A 23 -17.22 15.27 4.78
CA ARG A 23 -16.56 15.50 6.08
C ARG A 23 -16.82 14.36 7.06
N ILE A 24 -18.08 13.92 7.22
CA ILE A 24 -18.44 12.79 8.09
C ILE A 24 -17.73 11.50 7.64
N GLN A 25 -17.64 11.23 6.34
CA GLN A 25 -16.91 10.07 5.84
C GLN A 25 -15.41 10.14 6.14
N PHE A 26 -14.81 11.33 6.03
CA PHE A 26 -13.41 11.54 6.38
C PHE A 26 -13.16 11.31 7.87
N GLU A 27 -13.97 11.92 8.74
CA GLU A 27 -13.90 11.74 10.19
C GLU A 27 -14.04 10.27 10.59
N LYS A 28 -14.99 9.55 9.98
CA LYS A 28 -15.17 8.11 10.21
C LYS A 28 -13.94 7.28 9.82
N ARG A 29 -13.25 7.63 8.73
CA ARG A 29 -12.02 6.94 8.31
C ARG A 29 -10.86 7.26 9.26
N MET A 30 -10.73 8.52 9.67
CA MET A 30 -9.73 8.94 10.66
C MET A 30 -9.93 8.23 11.99
N GLU A 31 -11.17 8.13 12.48
CA GLU A 31 -11.49 7.46 13.73
C GLU A 31 -11.18 5.96 13.67
N ARG A 32 -11.46 5.30 12.53
CA ARG A 32 -11.06 3.89 12.33
C ARG A 32 -9.54 3.73 12.37
N PHE A 33 -8.82 4.57 11.65
CA PHE A 33 -7.36 4.51 11.60
C PHE A 33 -6.73 4.75 12.97
N ALA A 34 -7.27 5.70 13.74
CA ALA A 34 -6.83 5.97 15.12
C ALA A 34 -7.02 4.74 16.02
N ARG A 35 -8.18 4.05 15.93
CA ARG A 35 -8.42 2.81 16.68
C ARG A 35 -7.46 1.68 16.29
N GLU A 36 -7.22 1.49 15.00
CA GLU A 36 -6.29 0.46 14.50
C GLU A 36 -4.85 0.73 14.96
N HIS A 37 -4.44 2.00 14.94
CA HIS A 37 -3.13 2.41 15.43
C HIS A 37 -2.99 2.19 16.93
N GLU A 38 -3.97 2.60 17.72
CA GLU A 38 -3.98 2.42 19.17
C GLU A 38 -3.95 0.94 19.56
N ALA A 39 -4.76 0.10 18.89
CA ALA A 39 -4.74 -1.34 19.12
C ALA A 39 -3.36 -1.94 18.85
N LYS A 40 -2.70 -1.55 17.76
CA LYS A 40 -1.35 -2.02 17.44
C LYS A 40 -0.30 -1.57 18.44
N ILE A 41 -0.40 -0.34 18.96
CA ILE A 41 0.48 0.14 20.03
C ILE A 41 0.27 -0.70 21.29
N SER A 42 -0.99 -0.94 21.68
CA SER A 42 -1.33 -1.76 22.85
C SER A 42 -0.78 -3.19 22.71
N ASP A 43 -0.92 -3.80 21.53
CA ASP A 43 -0.40 -5.15 21.28
C ASP A 43 1.13 -5.19 21.43
N LEU A 44 1.84 -4.22 20.83
CA LEU A 44 3.30 -4.13 20.93
C LEU A 44 3.77 -3.86 22.36
N GLN A 45 3.03 -3.07 23.13
CA GLN A 45 3.32 -2.83 24.54
C GLN A 45 3.15 -4.11 25.37
N ALA A 46 2.10 -4.90 25.13
CA ALA A 46 1.89 -6.18 25.80
C ALA A 46 2.98 -7.21 25.45
N GLU A 47 3.42 -7.26 24.20
CA GLU A 47 4.55 -8.09 23.79
C GLU A 47 5.85 -7.66 24.49
N LEU A 48 6.11 -6.35 24.57
CA LEU A 48 7.28 -5.81 25.27
C LEU A 48 7.25 -6.20 26.76
N GLU A 49 6.11 -6.04 27.43
CA GLU A 49 5.93 -6.42 28.83
C GLU A 49 6.17 -7.92 29.05
N ALA A 50 5.63 -8.77 28.18
CA ALA A 50 5.84 -10.21 28.25
C ALA A 50 7.32 -10.59 28.11
N VAL A 51 8.06 -9.94 27.20
CA VAL A 51 9.51 -10.12 27.05
C VAL A 51 10.25 -9.64 28.30
N THR A 52 9.88 -8.48 28.87
CA THR A 52 10.47 -7.97 30.11
C THR A 52 10.27 -8.96 31.26
N MET A 53 9.06 -9.50 31.45
CA MET A 53 8.77 -10.50 32.48
C MET A 53 9.60 -11.79 32.29
N LEU A 54 9.78 -12.24 31.05
CA LEU A 54 10.61 -13.40 30.73
C LEU A 54 12.08 -13.13 31.08
N MET A 55 12.60 -11.95 30.73
CA MET A 55 13.95 -11.54 31.07
C MET A 55 14.17 -11.47 32.58
N GLU A 56 13.23 -10.91 33.34
CA GLU A 56 13.31 -10.88 34.80
C GLU A 56 13.32 -12.28 35.41
N ARG A 57 12.51 -13.19 34.88
CA ARG A 57 12.48 -14.59 35.34
C ARG A 57 13.81 -15.28 35.09
N GLU A 58 14.41 -15.09 33.92
CA GLU A 58 15.73 -15.62 33.60
C GLU A 58 16.83 -14.99 34.46
N TYR A 59 16.76 -13.68 34.71
CA TYR A 59 17.69 -13.01 35.61
C TYR A 59 17.61 -13.61 37.03
N ARG A 60 16.40 -13.85 37.56
CA ARG A 60 16.21 -14.52 38.85
C ARG A 60 16.75 -15.95 38.83
N ARG A 61 16.57 -16.71 37.74
CA ARG A 61 17.14 -18.06 37.62
C ARG A 61 18.66 -18.05 37.68
N ILE A 62 19.31 -17.14 36.94
CA ILE A 62 20.76 -17.02 36.91
C ILE A 62 21.31 -16.56 38.27
N MET A 63 20.64 -15.60 38.92
CA MET A 63 21.10 -15.03 40.19
C MET A 63 20.74 -15.88 41.42
N SER A 64 19.67 -16.67 41.35
CA SER A 64 19.18 -17.49 42.47
C SER A 64 19.52 -18.96 42.32
N ALA A 65 20.14 -19.39 41.22
CA ALA A 65 20.66 -20.74 41.13
C ALA A 65 21.80 -20.89 42.14
N PRO A 66 21.67 -21.73 43.18
CA PRO A 66 22.84 -22.17 43.90
C PRO A 66 23.75 -22.86 42.88
N VAL A 67 25.05 -22.59 42.96
CA VAL A 67 26.08 -23.33 42.24
C VAL A 67 25.97 -24.79 42.70
N VAL A 68 25.17 -25.60 42.01
CA VAL A 68 25.13 -27.04 42.21
C VAL A 68 26.27 -27.59 41.37
N GLU A 69 27.40 -27.85 42.03
CA GLU A 69 28.41 -28.76 41.49
C GLU A 69 27.75 -30.13 41.23
N ASP A 70 27.85 -30.58 39.97
CA ASP A 70 27.92 -31.98 39.51
C ASP A 70 27.16 -33.06 40.34
N GLU A 71 25.98 -33.51 39.88
CA GLU A 71 25.45 -34.84 40.22
C GLU A 71 25.17 -35.65 38.95
N ARG A 72 26.25 -36.23 38.44
CA ARG A 72 26.34 -37.25 37.39
C ARG A 72 25.75 -38.62 37.81
N SER A 73 24.77 -38.66 38.69
CA SER A 73 24.18 -39.92 39.17
C SER A 73 22.80 -39.72 39.77
N ARG A 74 21.75 -39.98 38.98
CA ARG A 74 20.55 -40.66 39.51
C ARG A 74 19.76 -41.37 38.41
N PRO A 75 19.48 -42.67 38.57
CA PRO A 75 18.75 -43.48 37.59
C PRO A 75 17.23 -43.32 37.73
N SER A 76 16.52 -43.76 36.68
CA SER A 76 15.07 -43.91 36.56
C SER A 76 14.32 -44.27 37.84
N ALA A 77 13.28 -43.50 38.14
CA ALA A 77 12.13 -43.96 38.90
C ALA A 77 10.83 -43.39 38.29
N ARG A 78 10.15 -44.22 37.49
CA ARG A 78 8.70 -44.16 37.33
C ARG A 78 8.07 -44.57 38.66
N PRO A 79 6.93 -44.00 39.02
CA PRO A 79 5.79 -44.89 39.19
C PRO A 79 4.52 -44.37 38.51
N ALA A 80 3.78 -45.34 37.99
CA ALA A 80 2.35 -45.24 37.75
C ALA A 80 1.60 -45.31 39.09
N GLN A 81 0.53 -44.53 39.24
CA GLN A 81 -0.77 -44.88 39.85
C GLN A 81 -1.61 -43.59 39.93
N GLU A 82 -2.72 -43.45 39.21
CA GLU A 82 -4.04 -44.07 39.42
C GLU A 82 -4.91 -43.20 40.36
N GLU A 83 -5.87 -42.52 39.73
CA GLU A 83 -7.27 -42.46 40.16
C GLU A 83 -7.60 -41.98 41.58
N GLN A 84 -8.08 -40.73 41.69
CA GLN A 84 -9.29 -40.43 42.47
C GLN A 84 -9.83 -39.02 42.21
N ARG A 85 -11.01 -38.98 41.59
CA ARG A 85 -12.01 -37.90 41.75
C ARG A 85 -12.61 -38.03 43.16
N PRO A 86 -13.06 -36.93 43.80
CA PRO A 86 -14.46 -36.58 43.58
C PRO A 86 -14.73 -35.07 43.47
N ALA A 87 -15.91 -34.79 42.94
CA ALA A 87 -16.58 -33.50 42.94
C ALA A 87 -17.02 -33.11 44.36
N ALA A 88 -17.04 -31.80 44.65
CA ALA A 88 -18.13 -31.12 45.36
C ALA A 88 -17.75 -29.64 45.61
N THR A 89 -18.71 -28.74 45.31
CA THR A 89 -19.14 -27.56 46.11
C THR A 89 -18.09 -26.54 46.56
N ALA A 90 -18.34 -25.26 46.72
CA ALA A 90 -19.38 -24.29 46.43
C ALA A 90 -18.79 -22.99 47.05
N ALA A 91 -19.20 -21.84 46.54
CA ALA A 91 -19.30 -20.58 47.29
C ALA A 91 -18.17 -20.21 48.27
N ALA A 92 -17.32 -19.26 47.89
CA ALA A 92 -16.83 -18.28 48.84
C ALA A 92 -16.58 -16.95 48.10
N TYR A 93 -17.54 -16.05 48.30
CA TYR A 93 -17.37 -14.62 48.12
C TYR A 93 -16.12 -14.18 48.89
N HIS A 94 -15.11 -13.69 48.20
CA HIS A 94 -14.16 -12.75 48.78
C HIS A 94 -14.39 -11.40 48.12
N GLU A 95 -15.39 -10.73 48.68
CA GLU A 95 -15.49 -9.29 48.77
C GLU A 95 -14.22 -8.79 49.48
N ALA A 96 -13.23 -8.38 48.68
CA ALA A 96 -12.13 -7.58 49.15
C ALA A 96 -12.46 -6.13 48.78
N GLU A 97 -13.09 -5.44 49.73
CA GLU A 97 -12.88 -4.01 49.93
C GLU A 97 -11.37 -3.76 49.93
N ALA A 98 -10.86 -3.17 48.86
CA ALA A 98 -9.53 -2.60 48.81
C ALA A 98 -9.63 -1.23 48.16
N ALA A 99 -9.79 -0.25 49.06
CA ALA A 99 -9.33 1.12 48.96
C ALA A 99 -9.58 1.86 47.63
N ASP A 100 -10.45 2.87 47.72
CA ASP A 100 -10.22 4.18 47.11
C ASP A 100 -8.76 4.60 47.31
N GLU A 101 -7.89 4.26 46.36
CA GLU A 101 -6.69 5.04 46.08
C GLU A 101 -7.01 5.92 44.88
N GLU A 102 -7.55 7.09 45.22
CA GLU A 102 -7.59 8.29 44.39
C GLU A 102 -6.20 8.51 43.78
N PRO A 103 -6.00 8.36 42.45
CA PRO A 103 -4.75 8.76 41.84
C PRO A 103 -4.72 10.28 41.83
N GLU A 104 -4.05 10.81 42.84
CA GLU A 104 -3.57 12.18 42.96
C GLU A 104 -3.12 12.67 41.57
N ALA A 105 -3.93 13.57 41.00
CA ALA A 105 -3.73 14.16 39.70
C ALA A 105 -2.37 14.86 39.67
N ARG A 106 -1.34 14.18 39.18
CA ARG A 106 -0.07 14.82 38.83
C ARG A 106 -0.33 15.73 37.63
N PRO A 107 -0.11 17.05 37.74
CA PRO A 107 -0.14 17.92 36.58
C PRO A 107 1.09 17.59 35.74
N VAL A 108 0.91 16.76 34.72
CA VAL A 108 1.94 16.57 33.70
C VAL A 108 2.02 17.89 32.94
N ARG A 109 3.11 18.60 33.20
CA ARG A 109 3.58 19.80 32.53
C ARG A 109 3.22 19.77 31.04
N GLU A 110 2.36 20.70 30.65
CA GLU A 110 2.29 21.22 29.29
C GLU A 110 3.69 21.72 28.90
N SER A 111 4.39 20.94 28.08
CA SER A 111 5.65 21.36 27.46
C SER A 111 5.53 21.31 25.94
N TYR A 112 4.51 21.94 25.36
CA TYR A 112 4.47 22.27 23.93
C TYR A 112 3.66 23.54 23.68
N ARG A 113 4.24 24.69 24.06
CA ARG A 113 3.87 25.99 23.44
C ARG A 113 5.04 26.95 23.44
N GLU A 114 6.06 26.63 22.64
CA GLU A 114 7.09 27.58 22.27
C GLU A 114 7.27 27.52 20.76
N SER A 115 6.51 28.38 20.05
CA SER A 115 6.79 28.90 18.70
C SER A 115 5.61 29.78 18.26
N ALA A 116 5.40 30.90 18.95
CA ALA A 116 4.48 31.93 18.48
C ALA A 116 4.90 33.33 18.97
N GLU A 117 6.16 33.73 18.79
CA GLU A 117 6.55 35.14 18.86
C GLU A 117 7.68 35.42 17.85
N VAL A 118 7.30 35.85 16.64
CA VAL A 118 8.10 36.87 15.94
C VAL A 118 7.17 38.05 15.74
N GLU A 119 7.26 38.90 16.76
CA GLU A 119 6.63 40.18 16.91
C GLU A 119 7.11 41.15 15.83
N ARG A 120 6.14 41.95 15.42
CA ARG A 120 6.24 43.15 14.62
C ARG A 120 7.41 44.03 15.07
N THR A 121 8.33 44.31 14.16
CA THR A 121 9.05 45.59 14.14
C THR A 121 8.87 46.24 12.78
N ARG A 122 7.90 47.14 12.71
CA ARG A 122 8.00 48.30 11.81
C ARG A 122 9.09 49.21 12.38
N PRO A 123 9.89 49.82 11.51
CA PRO A 123 9.89 51.28 11.53
C PRO A 123 9.49 51.84 10.17
N ALA A 124 8.64 52.85 10.23
CA ALA A 124 8.46 53.80 9.15
C ALA A 124 9.61 54.79 9.16
N THR A 125 10.36 54.90 8.06
CA THR A 125 11.07 56.12 7.67
C THR A 125 11.11 56.19 6.15
N ALA A 126 10.64 57.33 5.65
CA ALA A 126 10.62 57.74 4.26
C ALA A 126 12.03 58.04 3.73
N ALA A 127 12.26 57.71 2.46
CA ALA A 127 13.13 58.37 1.48
C ALA A 127 12.93 57.57 0.17
N GLU A 128 12.21 58.12 -0.81
CA GLU A 128 12.84 58.73 -1.99
C GLU A 128 14.01 57.90 -2.52
N GLU A 129 13.76 57.09 -3.56
CA GLU A 129 14.57 57.16 -4.78
C GLU A 129 13.84 56.45 -5.94
N GLU A 130 13.72 57.20 -7.03
CA GLU A 130 13.17 56.79 -8.30
C GLU A 130 13.96 55.62 -8.89
N SER A 131 13.25 54.61 -9.41
CA SER A 131 13.80 53.69 -10.40
C SER A 131 12.69 53.17 -11.31
N PRO A 132 12.67 53.53 -12.61
CA PRO A 132 11.66 53.06 -13.54
C PRO A 132 12.00 51.62 -13.95
N VAL A 133 11.45 50.65 -13.23
CA VAL A 133 11.50 49.25 -13.64
C VAL A 133 10.57 49.04 -14.83
N ARG A 134 11.18 48.71 -15.96
CA ARG A 134 10.53 48.31 -17.21
C ARG A 134 9.43 47.28 -16.94
N ARG A 135 8.19 47.71 -17.17
CA ARG A 135 7.00 46.88 -17.30
C ARG A 135 7.22 45.92 -18.47
N ALA A 136 7.44 44.63 -18.19
CA ALA A 136 7.35 43.60 -19.20
C ALA A 136 5.91 43.54 -19.73
N PRO A 137 5.70 43.34 -21.05
CA PRO A 137 4.36 43.27 -21.63
C PRO A 137 3.62 42.02 -21.14
N GLU A 138 2.39 42.22 -20.67
CA GLU A 138 1.44 41.13 -20.40
C GLU A 138 1.24 40.29 -21.67
N PRO A 139 1.22 38.95 -21.58
CA PRO A 139 0.74 38.15 -22.69
C PRO A 139 -0.77 38.36 -22.82
N ASP A 140 -1.18 38.94 -23.95
CA ASP A 140 -2.56 38.99 -24.43
C ASP A 140 -3.15 37.58 -24.40
N TYR A 141 -3.99 37.31 -23.39
CA TYR A 141 -4.88 36.16 -23.42
C TYR A 141 -5.93 36.42 -24.49
N ALA A 142 -5.66 35.90 -25.69
CA ALA A 142 -6.61 35.79 -26.76
C ALA A 142 -7.91 35.18 -26.22
N SER A 143 -8.96 35.99 -26.27
CA SER A 143 -10.34 35.59 -26.00
C SER A 143 -10.71 34.47 -26.96
N ARG A 144 -10.68 33.22 -26.48
CA ARG A 144 -11.17 32.07 -27.24
C ARG A 144 -12.70 32.09 -27.18
N THR A 145 -13.29 32.83 -28.10
CA THR A 145 -14.67 32.66 -28.55
C THR A 145 -14.79 31.27 -29.16
N ALA A 146 -15.25 30.30 -28.37
CA ALA A 146 -15.79 29.05 -28.90
C ALA A 146 -17.30 29.12 -28.78
N SER A 147 -17.90 29.08 -29.96
CA SER A 147 -19.30 29.24 -30.28
C SER A 147 -20.22 28.37 -29.45
N ARG A 148 -21.25 29.05 -28.96
CA ARG A 148 -22.56 28.54 -28.62
C ARG A 148 -23.37 28.55 -29.92
N GLU A 149 -23.66 27.36 -30.43
CA GLU A 149 -24.77 27.04 -31.36
C GLU A 149 -25.18 25.62 -30.90
N ASP A 150 -26.36 25.47 -30.28
CA ASP A 150 -27.60 25.06 -30.95
C ASP A 150 -27.43 23.60 -31.44
N GLU A 151 -28.20 22.60 -31.00
CA GLU A 151 -29.65 22.50 -31.12
C GLU A 151 -30.15 21.28 -30.32
N ASP A 152 -31.26 21.49 -29.61
CA ASP A 152 -32.48 20.69 -29.72
C ASP A 152 -32.39 19.17 -29.91
N TYR A 153 -32.54 18.42 -28.82
CA TYR A 153 -33.52 17.32 -28.77
C TYR A 153 -34.18 17.26 -27.38
N ARG A 154 -35.11 18.18 -27.18
CA ARG A 154 -36.31 18.02 -26.34
C ARG A 154 -37.25 17.11 -27.15
N ARG A 155 -37.76 15.98 -26.63
CA ARG A 155 -39.07 15.81 -25.96
C ARG A 155 -39.51 14.31 -26.10
N PRO A 156 -40.61 13.82 -25.48
CA PRO A 156 -40.69 13.27 -24.12
C PRO A 156 -41.33 11.85 -24.01
N ALA A 157 -41.33 11.32 -22.77
CA ALA A 157 -42.39 10.57 -22.07
C ALA A 157 -43.20 9.44 -22.77
N ALA A 158 -43.08 8.22 -22.22
CA ALA A 158 -44.15 7.27 -21.85
C ALA A 158 -43.46 6.08 -21.12
N ALA A 159 -43.64 5.82 -19.82
CA ALA A 159 -44.82 5.24 -19.19
C ALA A 159 -45.44 4.11 -20.03
N GLU A 160 -45.02 2.86 -19.82
CA GLU A 160 -45.92 1.70 -19.92
C GLU A 160 -45.33 0.43 -19.29
N ALA A 161 -46.26 -0.46 -18.96
CA ALA A 161 -46.16 -1.57 -18.03
C ALA A 161 -45.34 -2.79 -18.53
N ARG A 162 -44.83 -3.55 -17.54
CA ARG A 162 -44.65 -5.03 -17.43
C ARG A 162 -45.20 -5.88 -18.60
N PRO A 163 -44.62 -7.06 -18.96
CA PRO A 163 -44.37 -8.15 -18.01
C PRO A 163 -43.23 -9.18 -18.34
N HIS A 164 -42.99 -10.08 -17.37
CA HIS A 164 -42.46 -11.45 -17.46
C HIS A 164 -41.56 -11.84 -18.65
N ARG A 165 -40.28 -12.12 -18.37
CA ARG A 165 -39.50 -13.09 -19.17
C ARG A 165 -39.65 -14.51 -18.59
N PRO A 166 -40.10 -15.49 -19.40
CA PRO A 166 -40.14 -16.90 -19.02
C PRO A 166 -38.78 -17.60 -19.20
N ILE A 167 -38.54 -18.54 -18.28
CA ILE A 167 -37.84 -19.84 -18.31
C ILE A 167 -36.81 -20.12 -19.45
N PRO A 168 -35.58 -20.59 -19.12
CA PRO A 168 -34.61 -21.09 -20.10
C PRO A 168 -35.08 -22.40 -20.75
N LEU A 169 -35.11 -22.43 -22.08
CA LEU A 169 -35.26 -23.66 -22.87
C LEU A 169 -33.89 -24.32 -23.03
N GLU A 170 -33.80 -25.55 -22.52
CA GLU A 170 -32.79 -26.55 -22.87
C GLU A 170 -32.64 -26.67 -24.39
N GLN A 171 -31.39 -26.70 -24.87
CA GLN A 171 -31.06 -27.23 -26.20
C GLN A 171 -30.37 -28.60 -26.01
N PRO A 172 -30.86 -29.66 -26.66
CA PRO A 172 -30.25 -30.97 -26.61
C PRO A 172 -29.05 -31.08 -27.56
N ALA A 173 -28.06 -31.85 -27.10
CA ALA A 173 -26.94 -32.33 -27.88
C ALA A 173 -27.38 -33.16 -29.10
N PRO A 174 -26.51 -33.24 -30.12
CA PRO A 174 -26.35 -34.51 -30.84
C PRO A 174 -24.94 -35.08 -30.65
N GLU A 175 -24.93 -36.30 -30.11
CA GLU A 175 -23.82 -37.24 -30.13
C GLU A 175 -23.46 -37.69 -31.56
N SER A 176 -22.26 -38.28 -31.65
CA SER A 176 -21.86 -39.36 -32.57
C SER A 176 -21.22 -38.96 -33.90
N ARG A 177 -19.89 -39.17 -34.00
CA ARG A 177 -19.31 -40.27 -34.80
C ARG A 177 -17.79 -40.45 -34.57
N PRO A 178 -17.18 -41.59 -34.97
CA PRO A 178 -16.24 -42.33 -34.13
C PRO A 178 -14.83 -42.53 -34.72
N ALA A 179 -13.93 -42.99 -33.84
CA ALA A 179 -12.82 -43.94 -34.03
C ALA A 179 -12.06 -44.03 -35.38
N ALA A 180 -10.75 -43.80 -35.31
CA ALA A 180 -9.77 -44.68 -35.93
C ALA A 180 -8.43 -44.67 -35.13
N PRO A 181 -7.83 -45.84 -34.85
CA PRO A 181 -6.54 -45.97 -34.19
C PRO A 181 -5.41 -46.15 -35.23
N GLN A 182 -4.21 -45.62 -34.96
CA GLN A 182 -3.00 -46.02 -35.67
C GLN A 182 -1.88 -46.21 -34.63
N ILE A 183 -1.65 -47.48 -34.29
CA ILE A 183 -0.46 -47.99 -33.61
C ILE A 183 0.25 -48.94 -34.60
N TYR A 184 1.58 -48.99 -34.48
CA TYR A 184 2.58 -49.86 -35.12
C TYR A 184 3.09 -49.34 -36.49
N GLY A 185 4.40 -49.22 -36.77
CA GLY A 185 5.57 -49.66 -36.03
C GLY A 185 6.89 -49.33 -36.77
N ARG A 186 7.97 -49.45 -36.00
CA ARG A 186 9.43 -49.47 -36.28
C ARG A 186 9.83 -50.21 -37.57
N PRO A 187 10.96 -49.85 -38.24
CA PRO A 187 12.31 -50.39 -37.92
C PRO A 187 13.40 -49.29 -37.92
N ALA A 188 14.33 -49.22 -36.97
CA ALA A 188 15.59 -49.97 -36.81
C ALA A 188 16.67 -49.74 -37.91
N ALA A 189 17.77 -49.09 -37.45
CA ALA A 189 19.17 -49.21 -37.86
C ALA A 189 19.70 -48.41 -39.08
N GLN A 190 20.56 -47.42 -38.79
CA GLN A 190 21.93 -47.16 -39.31
C GLN A 190 22.36 -45.76 -38.80
N ALA A 191 23.24 -45.65 -37.79
CA ALA A 191 24.71 -45.65 -37.93
C ALA A 191 25.26 -44.47 -38.77
N SER A 192 25.51 -43.33 -38.13
CA SER A 192 26.52 -42.30 -38.48
C SER A 192 26.68 -41.41 -37.24
N GLU A 193 27.60 -41.69 -36.32
CA GLU A 193 28.95 -41.12 -36.30
C GLU A 193 29.02 -39.60 -36.56
N SER A 194 29.33 -38.89 -35.46
CA SER A 194 30.17 -37.68 -35.39
C SER A 194 29.76 -36.44 -36.20
N ARG A 195 29.07 -35.51 -35.51
CA ARG A 195 29.50 -34.10 -35.55
C ARG A 195 29.07 -33.37 -34.27
N GLN A 196 30.07 -32.97 -33.49
CA GLN A 196 29.93 -32.02 -32.38
C GLN A 196 29.31 -30.73 -32.92
N GLU A 197 28.07 -30.44 -32.56
CA GLU A 197 27.53 -29.08 -32.57
C GLU A 197 27.73 -28.48 -31.17
N PRO A 198 28.42 -27.34 -31.03
CA PRO A 198 28.57 -26.68 -29.75
C PRO A 198 27.23 -26.10 -29.32
N GLU A 199 26.83 -26.49 -28.12
CA GLU A 199 25.87 -25.88 -27.22
C GLU A 199 25.89 -24.34 -27.35
N ARG A 200 25.05 -23.81 -28.24
CA ARG A 200 24.72 -22.38 -28.27
C ARG A 200 23.82 -22.09 -27.07
N ARG A 201 24.46 -21.97 -25.91
CA ARG A 201 23.96 -21.14 -24.81
C ARG A 201 23.64 -19.77 -25.40
N PRO A 202 22.49 -19.14 -25.07
CA PRO A 202 22.32 -17.73 -25.35
C PRO A 202 23.28 -16.95 -24.45
N GLU A 203 24.51 -16.73 -24.95
CA GLU A 203 25.41 -15.67 -24.49
C GLU A 203 24.77 -14.32 -24.84
N ALA A 204 23.84 -13.86 -23.99
CA ALA A 204 23.44 -12.46 -23.91
C ALA A 204 24.02 -11.77 -22.66
N GLU A 205 24.96 -12.42 -21.98
CA GLU A 205 25.84 -11.82 -20.96
C GLU A 205 27.25 -11.71 -21.54
N ARG A 206 27.55 -10.62 -22.25
CA ARG A 206 28.95 -10.19 -22.51
C ARG A 206 29.02 -8.81 -23.18
N ARG A 207 28.66 -7.79 -22.40
CA ARG A 207 29.30 -6.46 -22.46
C ARG A 207 29.36 -5.83 -21.07
N GLN A 208 29.91 -6.54 -20.10
CA GLN A 208 30.43 -5.90 -18.89
C GLN A 208 31.93 -5.68 -19.10
N GLY A 209 32.26 -4.50 -19.61
CA GLY A 209 33.59 -3.94 -19.45
C GLY A 209 33.87 -3.67 -17.95
N PRO A 210 35.11 -3.31 -17.58
CA PRO A 210 35.52 -3.15 -16.18
C PRO A 210 34.67 -2.05 -15.53
N SER A 211 33.72 -2.43 -14.66
CA SER A 211 32.59 -1.55 -14.29
C SER A 211 32.84 -0.82 -12.96
N PRO A 212 32.61 0.50 -12.89
CA PRO A 212 32.61 1.25 -11.63
C PRO A 212 31.57 0.66 -10.66
N ALA A 213 31.81 0.79 -9.35
CA ALA A 213 31.02 0.27 -8.23
C ALA A 213 29.57 -0.14 -8.60
N GLN A 214 29.26 -1.43 -8.43
CA GLN A 214 28.00 -2.07 -8.84
C GLN A 214 26.76 -1.26 -8.41
N GLN A 215 26.28 -0.36 -9.28
CA GLN A 215 25.01 0.29 -9.08
C GLN A 215 23.90 -0.77 -9.17
N PRO A 216 22.94 -0.79 -8.24
CA PRO A 216 21.84 -1.75 -8.32
C PRO A 216 21.05 -1.51 -9.61
N PRO A 217 20.45 -2.55 -10.22
CA PRO A 217 19.67 -2.42 -11.45
C PRO A 217 18.63 -1.30 -11.35
N LEU A 218 18.39 -0.58 -12.45
CA LEU A 218 17.44 0.55 -12.48
C LEU A 218 16.06 0.16 -11.95
N ALA A 219 15.59 -1.05 -12.25
CA ALA A 219 14.32 -1.56 -11.73
C ALA A 219 14.28 -1.59 -10.19
N ASP A 220 15.30 -2.18 -9.56
CA ASP A 220 15.40 -2.31 -8.10
C ASP A 220 15.51 -0.95 -7.43
N PHE A 221 16.27 -0.05 -8.05
CA PHE A 221 16.36 1.33 -7.60
C PHE A 221 15.01 2.05 -7.62
N LEU A 222 14.25 1.95 -8.72
CA LEU A 222 12.93 2.58 -8.85
C LEU A 222 11.92 1.99 -7.85
N ILE A 223 11.92 0.67 -7.66
CA ILE A 223 11.06 0.00 -6.66
C ILE A 223 11.39 0.52 -5.26
N ARG A 224 12.68 0.55 -4.90
CA ARG A 224 13.15 1.04 -3.61
C ARG A 224 12.78 2.52 -3.41
N LYS A 225 12.98 3.36 -4.42
CA LYS A 225 12.66 4.79 -4.35
C LYS A 225 11.16 5.05 -4.19
N LEU A 226 10.31 4.33 -4.90
CA LEU A 226 8.87 4.40 -4.69
C LEU A 226 8.48 3.91 -3.29
N GLY A 227 9.17 2.89 -2.76
CA GLY A 227 8.97 2.42 -1.38
C GLY A 227 9.35 3.46 -0.31
N GLU A 228 10.42 4.21 -0.55
CA GLU A 228 10.92 5.26 0.35
C GLU A 228 10.09 6.55 0.27
N ALA A 229 9.82 7.05 -0.94
CA ALA A 229 9.18 8.36 -1.17
C ALA A 229 7.66 8.30 -1.38
N GLY A 230 7.11 7.12 -1.66
CA GLY A 230 5.69 6.94 -1.95
C GLY A 230 5.34 7.12 -3.44
N ALA A 231 4.18 7.70 -3.72
CA ALA A 231 3.69 7.84 -5.09
C ALA A 231 4.41 8.99 -5.82
N MET A 232 4.95 8.73 -7.00
CA MET A 232 5.73 9.69 -7.78
C MET A 232 5.29 9.74 -9.26
N THR A 233 5.49 10.88 -9.90
CA THR A 233 5.26 11.03 -11.35
C THR A 233 6.42 10.40 -12.15
N LEU A 234 6.20 10.18 -13.46
CA LEU A 234 7.26 9.70 -14.34
C LEU A 234 8.44 10.69 -14.38
N ASP A 235 8.15 11.98 -14.47
CA ASP A 235 9.15 13.04 -14.57
C ASP A 235 10.02 13.10 -13.30
N ASP A 236 9.40 12.98 -12.12
CA ASP A 236 10.13 12.95 -10.84
C ASP A 236 11.09 11.75 -10.78
N LEU A 237 10.64 10.57 -11.22
CA LEU A 237 11.45 9.35 -11.25
C LEU A 237 12.62 9.47 -12.23
N CYS A 238 12.40 10.11 -13.39
CA CYS A 238 13.47 10.42 -14.34
C CYS A 238 14.50 11.36 -13.70
N GLY A 239 14.06 12.45 -13.07
CA GLY A 239 14.95 13.39 -12.39
C GLY A 239 15.74 12.77 -11.22
N VAL A 240 15.15 11.83 -10.49
CA VAL A 240 15.85 11.06 -9.44
C VAL A 240 16.89 10.11 -10.05
N ALA A 241 16.56 9.39 -11.11
CA ALA A 241 17.50 8.44 -11.75
C ALA A 241 18.69 9.15 -12.43
N ILE A 242 18.47 10.31 -13.04
CA ILE A 242 19.56 11.15 -13.60
C ILE A 242 20.51 11.62 -12.50
N ARG A 243 19.97 12.10 -11.36
CA ARG A 243 20.78 12.56 -10.22
C ARG A 243 21.66 11.47 -9.61
N GLU A 244 21.21 10.23 -9.65
CA GLU A 244 21.96 9.06 -9.16
C GLU A 244 22.94 8.50 -10.21
N GLY A 245 22.97 9.10 -11.41
CA GLY A 245 23.93 8.74 -12.46
C GLY A 245 23.58 7.47 -13.22
N TYR A 246 22.29 7.08 -13.27
CA TYR A 246 21.84 5.92 -14.04
C TYR A 246 21.91 6.12 -15.57
N PHE A 247 22.04 7.37 -16.01
CA PHE A 247 22.02 7.74 -17.42
C PHE A 247 23.28 8.51 -17.78
N ALA A 248 23.86 8.18 -18.93
CA ALA A 248 24.97 8.94 -19.49
C ALA A 248 24.44 10.21 -20.18
N GLU A 249 25.33 11.18 -20.37
CA GLU A 249 25.00 12.40 -21.09
C GLU A 249 24.63 12.07 -22.54
N GLY A 250 23.39 12.39 -22.93
CA GLY A 250 22.83 12.09 -24.26
C GLY A 250 21.88 10.88 -24.32
N ASP A 251 21.72 10.13 -23.23
CA ASP A 251 20.67 9.11 -23.15
C ASP A 251 19.27 9.75 -23.11
N ASN A 252 18.26 8.97 -23.49
CA ASN A 252 16.86 9.35 -23.31
C ASN A 252 16.31 8.66 -22.03
N PRO A 253 16.37 9.35 -20.86
CA PRO A 253 15.98 8.77 -19.59
C PRO A 253 14.50 8.41 -19.58
N ASP A 254 13.65 9.28 -20.13
CA ASP A 254 12.19 9.14 -20.12
C ASP A 254 11.75 7.80 -20.71
N ARG A 255 12.27 7.45 -21.90
CA ARG A 255 11.93 6.19 -22.56
C ARG A 255 12.39 4.98 -21.76
N THR A 256 13.60 5.03 -21.21
CA THR A 256 14.21 3.90 -20.50
C THR A 256 13.55 3.66 -19.14
N VAL A 257 13.32 4.74 -18.37
CA VAL A 257 12.57 4.69 -17.11
C VAL A 257 11.15 4.23 -17.36
N HIS A 258 10.44 4.78 -18.36
CA HIS A 258 9.08 4.37 -18.68
C HIS A 258 8.99 2.88 -19.04
N MET A 259 9.87 2.38 -19.92
CA MET A 259 9.91 0.96 -20.28
C MET A 259 10.18 0.07 -19.07
N THR A 260 11.10 0.47 -18.19
CA THR A 260 11.42 -0.24 -16.96
C THR A 260 10.22 -0.27 -16.02
N LEU A 261 9.57 0.87 -15.79
CA LEU A 261 8.35 0.97 -14.98
C LEU A 261 7.25 0.06 -15.52
N MET A 262 7.02 0.02 -16.83
CA MET A 262 6.01 -0.87 -17.42
C MET A 262 6.32 -2.35 -17.16
N ASN A 263 7.60 -2.76 -17.20
CA ASN A 263 7.99 -4.13 -16.88
C ASN A 263 7.76 -4.45 -15.39
N VAL A 264 8.10 -3.51 -14.50
CA VAL A 264 7.93 -3.66 -13.04
C VAL A 264 6.44 -3.63 -12.64
N VAL A 265 5.61 -2.83 -13.34
CA VAL A 265 4.14 -2.84 -13.20
C VAL A 265 3.58 -4.20 -13.62
N LYS A 266 4.00 -4.74 -14.78
CA LYS A 266 3.57 -6.06 -15.25
C LYS A 266 3.97 -7.19 -14.30
N ALA A 267 5.13 -7.06 -13.66
CA ALA A 267 5.59 -7.99 -12.64
C ALA A 267 4.89 -7.82 -11.29
N GLY A 268 4.06 -6.78 -11.11
CA GLY A 268 3.26 -6.55 -9.91
C GLY A 268 4.04 -5.99 -8.71
N PHE A 269 5.24 -5.46 -8.91
CA PHE A 269 6.02 -4.83 -7.84
C PHE A 269 5.57 -3.39 -7.54
N ILE A 270 5.03 -2.70 -8.55
CA ILE A 270 4.49 -1.34 -8.44
C ILE A 270 3.13 -1.29 -9.16
N ARG A 271 2.32 -0.29 -8.84
CA ARG A 271 1.06 -0.01 -9.55
C ARG A 271 1.08 1.38 -10.19
N GLN A 272 0.39 1.50 -11.32
CA GLN A 272 0.08 2.79 -11.92
C GLN A 272 -1.31 3.24 -11.45
N LEU A 273 -1.41 4.47 -10.97
CA LEU A 273 -2.66 5.09 -10.54
C LEU A 273 -3.39 5.75 -11.72
N PRO A 274 -4.71 6.02 -11.60
CA PRO A 274 -5.51 6.65 -12.66
C PRO A 274 -5.04 8.05 -13.07
N ASN A 275 -4.34 8.75 -12.18
CA ASN A 275 -3.73 10.06 -12.44
C ASN A 275 -2.39 9.96 -13.20
N GLY A 276 -1.94 8.76 -13.56
CA GLY A 276 -0.67 8.52 -14.25
C GLY A 276 0.56 8.42 -13.34
N THR A 277 0.41 8.52 -12.02
CA THR A 277 1.54 8.35 -11.08
C THR A 277 1.80 6.87 -10.77
N PHE A 278 3.00 6.57 -10.28
CA PHE A 278 3.43 5.23 -9.88
C PHE A 278 3.53 5.16 -8.37
N ALA A 279 3.13 4.04 -7.76
CA ALA A 279 3.25 3.80 -6.33
C ALA A 279 3.65 2.34 -6.03
N PRO A 280 4.22 2.07 -4.84
CA PRO A 280 4.51 0.70 -4.41
C PRO A 280 3.27 -0.18 -4.45
N ALA A 281 3.41 -1.45 -4.86
CA ALA A 281 2.32 -2.41 -4.76
C ALA A 281 1.85 -2.52 -3.30
N THR A 282 0.53 -2.49 -3.09
CA THR A 282 -0.01 -2.76 -1.75
C THR A 282 0.00 -4.27 -1.51
N VAL A 283 -0.02 -4.68 -0.24
CA VAL A 283 -0.16 -6.10 0.14
C VAL A 283 -1.37 -6.73 -0.55
N MET A 284 -2.48 -6.00 -0.72
CA MET A 284 -3.66 -6.49 -1.42
C MET A 284 -3.42 -6.79 -2.91
N ASP A 285 -2.59 -6.00 -3.58
CA ASP A 285 -2.24 -6.20 -4.99
C ASP A 285 -1.45 -7.51 -5.17
N THR A 286 -0.51 -7.76 -4.26
CA THR A 286 0.32 -8.98 -4.31
C THR A 286 -0.47 -10.27 -4.05
N ILE A 287 -1.56 -10.20 -3.28
CA ILE A 287 -2.44 -11.35 -3.01
C ILE A 287 -3.34 -11.64 -4.22
N ARG A 288 -3.85 -10.60 -4.89
CA ARG A 288 -4.71 -10.77 -6.07
C ARG A 288 -3.96 -11.42 -7.24
N LEU A 289 -2.70 -11.05 -7.46
CA LEU A 289 -1.89 -11.65 -8.54
C LEU A 289 -1.68 -13.16 -8.33
N ARG A 290 -1.46 -13.61 -7.09
CA ARG A 290 -1.21 -15.03 -6.79
C ARG A 290 -2.44 -15.92 -6.92
N ARG A 291 -3.65 -15.35 -6.91
CA ARG A 291 -4.90 -16.11 -7.01
C ARG A 291 -5.37 -16.30 -8.46
N ALA A 292 -4.72 -15.63 -9.42
CA ALA A 292 -5.07 -15.67 -10.84
C ALA A 292 -4.19 -16.63 -11.67
N ILE A 293 -3.27 -17.35 -11.02
CA ILE A 293 -2.43 -18.41 -11.61
C ILE A 293 -2.98 -19.76 -11.15
#